data_AF-A0A142XP78-F1
#
_entry.id   AF-A0A142XP78-F1
#
_cell.length_a   1.000
_cell.length_b   1.000
_cell.length_c   1.000
_cell.angle_alpha   90.00
_cell.angle_beta   90.00
_cell.angle_gamma   90.00
#
_symmetry.space_group_name_H-M   'P 1'
#
loop_
_entity.id
_entity.type
_entity.pdbx_description
1 polymer ?
#
loop_
_entity_poly.entity_id
_entity_poly.type
_entity_poly.pdbx_seq_one_letter_code
_entity_poly.pdbx_strand_id
1 'polypeptide(L)'
;MNQSLADLLNSPGDFPFEGVTYKLGQPTVMQMGQYARWLEQRAREATVRATDLDDDTRRVLLKDVIADIAAGVYEWGSETCCKAMQLPRGQAKFLAIMLADQGVDDETADRMIASRLADVVSLIQIAVSDDPKAMAAALNQLGLPSNFVSSGSPIRRSTGRSKKSKRSRSRK
;
A
#
# COMPACT_ATOMS: atom_id res chain seq x y z
N MET A 1 -12.79 -2.14 -11.67
CA MET A 1 -12.12 -3.45 -11.78
C MET A 1 -12.19 -4.09 -10.41
N ASN A 2 -12.81 -5.27 -10.27
CA ASN A 2 -12.85 -6.01 -9.01
C ASN A 2 -11.56 -6.82 -8.88
N GLN A 3 -10.50 -6.23 -8.32
CA GLN A 3 -9.33 -7.00 -7.89
C GLN A 3 -9.69 -7.76 -6.60
N SER A 4 -9.42 -9.06 -6.57
CA SER A 4 -9.54 -9.88 -5.36
C SER A 4 -8.33 -9.65 -4.44
N LEU A 5 -8.43 -10.01 -3.17
CA LEU A 5 -7.29 -9.95 -2.25
C LEU A 5 -6.18 -10.93 -2.68
N ALA A 6 -6.56 -12.06 -3.26
CA ALA A 6 -5.66 -13.00 -3.90
C ALA A 6 -4.84 -12.31 -5.02
N ASP A 7 -5.46 -11.48 -5.86
CA ASP A 7 -4.75 -10.68 -6.87
C ASP A 7 -3.82 -9.65 -6.21
N LEU A 8 -4.26 -9.03 -5.11
CA LEU A 8 -3.51 -7.99 -4.41
C LEU A 8 -2.30 -8.54 -3.66
N LEU A 9 -2.38 -9.77 -3.16
CA LEU A 9 -1.29 -10.51 -2.50
C LEU A 9 -0.49 -11.37 -3.48
N ASN A 10 -0.88 -11.38 -4.75
CA ASN A 10 -0.41 -12.30 -5.78
C ASN A 10 -0.29 -13.73 -5.23
N SER A 11 -1.44 -14.25 -4.78
CA SER A 11 -1.55 -15.54 -4.11
C SER A 11 -2.73 -16.31 -4.68
N PRO A 12 -2.68 -17.66 -4.73
CA PRO A 12 -3.86 -18.47 -5.03
C PRO A 12 -4.99 -18.19 -4.02
N GLY A 13 -6.23 -18.49 -4.41
CA GLY A 13 -7.41 -18.36 -3.54
C GLY A 13 -7.34 -19.22 -2.27
N ASP A 14 -6.46 -20.21 -2.23
CA ASP A 14 -6.14 -21.00 -1.04
C ASP A 14 -4.74 -20.61 -0.53
N PHE A 15 -4.66 -20.05 0.67
CA PHE A 15 -3.43 -19.57 1.30
C PHE A 15 -3.00 -20.50 2.44
N PRO A 16 -1.96 -21.34 2.25
CA PRO A 16 -1.46 -22.20 3.32
C PRO A 16 -0.60 -21.40 4.30
N PHE A 17 -0.90 -21.48 5.59
CA PHE A 17 -0.13 -20.86 6.66
C PHE A 17 -0.28 -21.64 7.97
N GLU A 18 0.84 -21.94 8.64
CA GLU A 18 0.88 -22.67 9.92
C GLU A 18 0.07 -23.99 9.94
N GLY A 19 0.06 -24.70 8.81
CA GLY A 19 -0.65 -25.98 8.66
C GLY A 19 -2.16 -25.85 8.42
N VAL A 20 -2.69 -24.63 8.33
CA VAL A 20 -4.07 -24.34 7.97
C VAL A 20 -4.13 -23.75 6.56
N THR A 21 -5.15 -24.10 5.79
CA THR A 21 -5.39 -23.50 4.47
C THR A 21 -6.56 -22.52 4.58
N TYR A 22 -6.27 -21.24 4.34
CA TYR A 22 -7.23 -20.15 4.41
C TYR A 22 -7.80 -19.84 3.03
N LYS A 23 -9.10 -19.56 2.94
CA LYS A 23 -9.76 -19.23 1.68
C LYS A 23 -9.81 -17.71 1.48
N LEU A 24 -8.99 -17.21 0.56
CA LEU A 24 -8.97 -15.84 0.08
C LEU A 24 -10.01 -15.65 -1.03
N GLY A 25 -11.18 -15.13 -0.66
CA GLY A 25 -12.27 -14.82 -1.58
C GLY A 25 -12.26 -13.38 -2.12
N GLN A 26 -13.39 -12.97 -2.70
CA GLN A 26 -13.68 -11.55 -2.89
C GLN A 26 -14.20 -10.95 -1.58
N PRO A 27 -13.77 -9.73 -1.22
CA PRO A 27 -14.30 -9.06 -0.04
C PRO A 27 -15.80 -8.78 -0.20
N THR A 28 -16.56 -8.99 0.87
CA THR A 28 -17.96 -8.58 0.95
C THR A 28 -18.06 -7.07 1.17
N VAL A 29 -19.22 -6.47 0.87
CA VAL A 29 -19.48 -5.04 1.14
C VAL A 29 -19.28 -4.71 2.62
N MET A 30 -19.63 -5.65 3.52
CA MET A 30 -19.41 -5.48 4.95
C MET A 30 -17.92 -5.40 5.30
N GLN A 31 -17.10 -6.30 4.76
CA GLN A 31 -15.65 -6.30 4.98
C GLN A 31 -14.99 -5.05 4.39
N MET A 32 -15.43 -4.61 3.21
CA MET A 32 -14.98 -3.33 2.61
C MET A 32 -15.29 -2.14 3.54
N GLY A 33 -16.51 -2.08 4.09
CA GLY A 33 -16.91 -1.03 5.03
C GLY A 33 -16.17 -1.09 6.37
N GLN A 34 -15.87 -2.28 6.88
CA GLN A 34 -15.04 -2.46 8.07
C GLN A 34 -13.60 -1.94 7.85
N TYR A 35 -13.03 -2.19 6.67
CA TYR A 35 -11.71 -1.69 6.32
C TYR A 35 -11.69 -0.16 6.19
N ALA A 36 -12.68 0.42 5.51
CA ALA A 36 -12.85 1.88 5.42
C ALA A 36 -12.93 2.51 6.82
N ARG A 37 -13.78 1.96 7.70
CA ARG A 37 -13.90 2.44 9.08
C ARG A 37 -12.59 2.35 9.87
N TRP A 38 -11.80 1.31 9.64
CA TRP A 38 -10.48 1.21 10.25
C TRP A 38 -9.53 2.33 9.78
N LEU A 39 -9.56 2.71 8.49
CA LEU A 39 -8.79 3.84 7.96
C LEU A 39 -9.21 5.17 8.62
N GLU A 40 -10.52 5.40 8.76
CA GLU A 40 -11.05 6.58 9.45
C GLU A 40 -10.57 6.63 10.91
N GLN A 41 -10.67 5.50 11.63
CA GLN A 41 -10.21 5.41 13.00
C GLN A 41 -8.71 5.72 13.10
N ARG A 42 -7.90 5.14 12.21
CA ARG A 42 -6.47 5.39 12.15
C ARG A 42 -6.14 6.87 11.90
N ALA A 43 -6.91 7.56 11.05
CA ALA A 43 -6.75 9.00 10.81
C ALA A 43 -7.04 9.82 12.06
N ARG A 44 -8.14 9.52 12.78
CA ARG A 44 -8.48 10.17 14.06
C ARG A 44 -7.41 9.89 15.14
N GLU A 45 -6.91 8.67 15.22
CA GLU A 45 -5.85 8.31 16.16
C GLU A 45 -4.52 8.99 15.84
N ALA A 46 -4.25 9.31 14.57
CA ALA A 46 -3.07 10.08 14.20
C ALA A 46 -3.14 11.52 14.73
N THR A 47 -4.31 12.16 14.66
CA THR A 47 -4.48 13.52 15.21
C THR A 47 -4.40 13.54 16.73
N VAL A 48 -4.92 12.50 17.41
CA VAL A 48 -4.84 12.38 18.87
C VAL A 48 -3.41 12.15 19.35
N ARG A 49 -2.60 11.39 18.60
CA ARG A 49 -1.19 11.10 18.94
C ARG A 49 -0.23 12.25 18.68
N ALA A 50 -0.64 13.31 17.99
CA ALA A 50 0.15 14.52 17.80
C ALA A 50 0.16 15.37 19.08
N THR A 51 0.84 14.85 20.11
CA THR A 51 0.94 15.45 21.45
C THR A 51 1.91 16.64 21.48
N ASP A 52 2.74 16.78 20.46
CA ASP A 52 3.68 17.87 20.23
C ASP A 52 3.00 19.16 19.73
N LEU A 53 1.76 19.06 19.24
CA LEU A 53 0.97 20.20 18.78
C LEU A 53 0.13 20.79 19.91
N ASP A 54 -0.11 22.09 19.84
CA ASP A 54 -1.08 22.78 20.70
C ASP A 54 -2.52 22.31 20.42
N ASP A 55 -3.41 22.57 21.38
CA ASP A 55 -4.78 22.07 21.35
C ASP A 55 -5.62 22.68 20.22
N ASP A 56 -5.36 23.93 19.83
CA ASP A 56 -6.08 24.58 18.72
C ASP A 56 -5.70 23.93 17.38
N THR A 57 -4.41 23.71 17.15
CA THR A 57 -3.93 22.98 15.97
C THR A 57 -4.50 21.56 15.92
N ARG A 58 -4.53 20.85 17.06
CA ARG A 58 -5.10 19.50 17.14
C ARG A 58 -6.59 19.49 16.79
N ARG A 59 -7.34 20.51 17.23
CA ARG A 59 -8.77 20.67 16.93
C ARG A 59 -9.01 20.93 15.45
N VAL A 60 -8.17 21.74 14.79
CA VAL A 60 -8.23 21.98 13.34
C VAL A 60 -7.99 20.68 12.58
N LEU A 61 -6.92 19.93 12.91
CA LEU A 61 -6.62 18.65 12.27
C LEU A 61 -7.76 17.63 12.42
N LEU A 62 -8.37 17.55 13.60
CA LEU A 62 -9.52 16.66 13.81
C LEU A 62 -10.72 17.07 12.95
N LYS A 63 -10.97 18.37 12.79
CA LYS A 63 -12.03 18.89 11.91
C LYS A 63 -11.76 18.53 10.45
N ASP A 64 -10.52 18.64 10.01
CA ASP A 64 -10.12 18.27 8.64
C ASP A 64 -10.33 16.77 8.40
N VAL A 65 -9.92 15.91 9.34
CA VAL A 65 -10.21 14.46 9.28
C VAL A 65 -11.71 14.19 9.20
N ILE A 66 -12.54 14.90 9.97
CA ILE A 66 -14.01 14.72 9.90
C ILE A 66 -14.55 15.15 8.53
N ALA A 67 -14.02 16.23 7.95
CA ALA A 67 -14.39 16.67 6.61
C ALA A 67 -14.00 15.64 5.54
N ASP A 68 -12.79 15.07 5.63
CA ASP A 68 -12.31 14.01 4.73
C ASP A 68 -13.17 12.75 4.81
N ILE A 69 -13.58 12.36 6.03
CA ILE A 69 -14.51 11.25 6.25
C ILE A 69 -15.86 11.53 5.57
N ALA A 70 -16.42 12.73 5.78
CA ALA A 70 -17.68 13.12 5.15
C ALA A 70 -17.59 13.23 3.61
N ALA A 71 -16.40 13.51 3.08
CA ALA A 71 -16.12 13.57 1.65
C ALA A 71 -15.82 12.19 1.02
N GLY A 72 -15.84 11.10 1.81
CA GLY A 72 -15.60 9.75 1.31
C GLY A 72 -14.13 9.44 1.00
N VAL A 73 -13.18 10.22 1.54
CA VAL A 73 -11.74 10.06 1.26
C VAL A 73 -11.23 8.67 1.66
N TYR A 74 -11.85 8.02 2.65
CA TYR A 74 -11.47 6.69 3.15
C TYR A 74 -12.35 5.54 2.65
N GLU A 75 -13.29 5.82 1.75
CA GLU A 75 -14.19 4.79 1.20
C GLU A 75 -13.45 3.74 0.38
N TRP A 76 -14.07 2.57 0.24
CA TRP A 76 -13.53 1.50 -0.58
C TRP A 76 -13.34 1.97 -2.03
N GLY A 77 -12.15 1.73 -2.59
CA GLY A 77 -11.79 2.17 -3.94
C GLY A 77 -11.30 3.62 -4.04
N SER A 78 -11.27 4.37 -2.93
CA SER A 78 -10.62 5.69 -2.90
C SER A 78 -9.10 5.57 -3.07
N GLU A 79 -8.45 6.66 -3.47
CA GLU A 79 -6.99 6.72 -3.57
C GLU A 79 -6.31 6.39 -2.23
N THR A 80 -6.86 6.88 -1.12
CA THR A 80 -6.33 6.62 0.23
C THR A 80 -6.46 5.15 0.60
N CYS A 81 -7.59 4.51 0.27
CA CYS A 81 -7.79 3.08 0.47
C CYS A 81 -6.77 2.26 -0.33
N CYS A 82 -6.60 2.58 -1.62
CA CYS A 82 -5.62 1.91 -2.48
C CYS A 82 -4.18 2.06 -1.97
N LYS A 83 -3.78 3.27 -1.54
CA LYS A 83 -2.45 3.51 -0.94
C LYS A 83 -2.27 2.73 0.36
N ALA A 84 -3.30 2.65 1.20
CA ALA A 84 -3.23 1.88 2.44
C ALA A 84 -3.04 0.38 2.17
N MET A 85 -3.73 -0.18 1.17
CA MET A 85 -3.57 -1.58 0.76
C MET A 85 -2.20 -1.92 0.14
N GLN A 86 -1.40 -0.92 -0.24
CA GLN A 86 -0.02 -1.14 -0.69
C GLN A 86 0.97 -1.26 0.48
N LEU A 87 0.54 -0.96 1.70
CA LEU A 87 1.38 -1.05 2.90
C LEU A 87 1.15 -2.37 3.63
N PRO A 88 2.20 -3.02 4.19
CA PRO A 88 2.07 -4.29 4.91
C PRO A 88 0.99 -4.26 5.99
N ARG A 89 0.97 -3.20 6.81
CA ARG A 89 -0.04 -3.02 7.87
C ARG A 89 -1.47 -2.93 7.31
N GLY A 90 -1.62 -2.29 6.14
CA GLY A 90 -2.92 -2.20 5.49
C GLY A 90 -3.37 -3.55 4.92
N GLN A 91 -2.45 -4.34 4.36
CA GLN A 91 -2.71 -5.69 3.89
C GLN A 91 -3.07 -6.63 5.05
N ALA A 92 -2.28 -6.60 6.13
CA ALA A 92 -2.51 -7.42 7.32
C ALA A 92 -3.88 -7.13 7.94
N LYS A 93 -4.23 -5.85 8.13
CA LYS A 93 -5.54 -5.53 8.67
C LYS A 93 -6.69 -5.99 7.78
N PHE A 94 -6.51 -5.90 6.46
CA PHE A 94 -7.53 -6.35 5.54
C PHE A 94 -7.66 -7.89 5.54
N LEU A 95 -6.55 -8.63 5.64
CA LEU A 95 -6.55 -10.07 5.85
C LEU A 95 -7.29 -10.47 7.14
N ALA A 96 -6.99 -9.79 8.26
CA ALA A 96 -7.66 -10.05 9.53
C ALA A 96 -9.17 -9.85 9.43
N ILE A 97 -9.62 -8.81 8.71
CA ILE A 97 -11.04 -8.58 8.45
C ILE A 97 -11.65 -9.67 7.56
N MET A 98 -10.94 -10.06 6.50
CA MET A 98 -11.45 -11.01 5.52
C MET A 98 -11.53 -12.45 6.05
N LEU A 99 -10.59 -12.83 6.91
CA LEU A 99 -10.43 -14.19 7.43
C LEU A 99 -10.86 -14.31 8.90
N ALA A 100 -11.55 -13.31 9.44
CA ALA A 100 -12.05 -13.32 10.81
C ALA A 100 -12.96 -14.54 11.09
N ASP A 101 -13.75 -14.95 10.10
CA ASP A 101 -14.62 -16.13 10.15
C ASP A 101 -13.85 -17.46 10.17
N GLN A 102 -12.60 -17.43 9.72
CA GLN A 102 -11.65 -18.54 9.71
C GLN A 102 -10.69 -18.48 10.90
N GLY A 103 -10.96 -17.62 11.89
CA GLY A 103 -10.18 -17.51 13.13
C GLY A 103 -8.88 -16.73 13.00
N VAL A 104 -8.69 -15.95 11.93
CA VAL A 104 -7.51 -15.08 11.78
C VAL A 104 -7.75 -13.77 12.53
N ASP A 105 -6.88 -13.49 13.51
CA ASP A 105 -6.81 -12.23 14.22
C ASP A 105 -5.74 -11.29 13.63
N ASP A 106 -5.63 -10.09 14.20
CA ASP A 106 -4.67 -9.09 13.74
C ASP A 106 -3.21 -9.59 13.84
N GLU A 107 -2.86 -10.30 14.92
CA GLU A 107 -1.51 -10.84 15.13
C GLU A 107 -1.17 -11.94 14.11
N THR A 108 -2.10 -12.86 13.86
CA THR A 108 -1.91 -13.90 12.85
C THR A 108 -1.80 -13.30 11.46
N ALA A 109 -2.63 -12.32 11.12
CA ALA A 109 -2.56 -11.64 9.82
C ALA A 109 -1.23 -10.89 9.63
N ASP A 110 -0.70 -10.24 10.67
CA ASP A 110 0.63 -9.62 10.64
C ASP A 110 1.72 -10.67 10.37
N ARG A 111 1.65 -11.84 11.04
CA ARG A 111 2.58 -12.95 10.79
C ARG A 111 2.47 -13.52 9.37
N MET A 112 1.25 -13.64 8.83
CA MET A 112 1.01 -14.08 7.44
C MET A 112 1.69 -13.13 6.44
N ILE A 113 1.52 -11.82 6.61
CA ILE A 113 2.16 -10.82 5.75
C ILE A 113 3.69 -10.81 5.92
N ALA A 114 4.19 -10.89 7.16
CA ALA A 114 5.63 -10.96 7.41
C ALA A 114 6.27 -12.18 6.76
N SER A 115 5.64 -13.36 6.87
CA SER A 115 6.09 -14.58 6.18
C SER A 115 6.11 -14.40 4.67
N ARG A 116 5.03 -13.84 4.10
CA ARG A 116 4.96 -13.60 2.65
C ARG A 116 6.04 -12.64 2.17
N LEU A 117 6.33 -11.58 2.92
CA LEU A 117 7.42 -10.65 2.61
C LEU A 117 8.79 -11.33 2.69
N ALA A 118 9.00 -12.20 3.68
CA ALA A 118 10.24 -12.98 3.78
C ALA A 118 10.42 -13.91 2.58
N ASP A 119 9.36 -14.59 2.13
CA ASP A 119 9.40 -15.44 0.94
C ASP A 119 9.74 -14.63 -0.31
N VAL A 120 9.12 -13.45 -0.48
CA VAL A 120 9.40 -12.53 -1.58
C VAL A 120 10.87 -12.10 -1.58
N VAL A 121 11.40 -11.70 -0.42
CA VAL A 121 12.80 -11.29 -0.28
C VAL A 121 13.76 -12.44 -0.58
N SER A 122 13.48 -13.63 -0.06
CA SER A 122 14.28 -14.84 -0.31
C SER A 122 14.32 -15.18 -1.80
N LEU A 123 13.17 -15.14 -2.48
CA LEU A 123 13.09 -15.37 -3.92
C LEU A 123 13.88 -14.33 -4.73
N ILE A 124 13.82 -13.05 -4.34
CA ILE A 124 14.63 -12.00 -4.98
C ILE A 124 16.12 -12.24 -4.75
N GLN A 125 16.53 -12.61 -3.53
CA GLN A 125 17.94 -12.89 -3.20
C GLN A 125 18.50 -14.06 -4.02
N ILE A 126 17.77 -15.18 -4.09
CA ILE A 126 18.14 -16.35 -4.92
C ILE A 126 18.21 -15.96 -6.40
N ALA A 127 17.26 -15.16 -6.88
CA ALA A 127 17.26 -14.74 -8.28
C ALA A 127 18.39 -13.78 -8.63
N VAL A 128 18.85 -12.97 -7.67
CA VAL A 128 20.00 -12.05 -7.83
C VAL A 128 21.33 -12.80 -7.80
N SER A 129 21.43 -13.92 -7.08
CA SER A 129 22.67 -14.72 -7.02
C SER A 129 22.93 -15.55 -8.28
N ASP A 130 21.88 -15.99 -8.98
CA ASP A 130 22.01 -17.07 -9.97
C ASP A 130 22.10 -16.61 -11.44
N ASP A 131 21.27 -15.66 -11.92
CA ASP A 131 21.33 -15.09 -13.28
C ASP A 131 20.35 -13.90 -13.43
N PRO A 132 20.76 -12.72 -13.96
CA PRO A 132 19.86 -11.61 -14.29
C PRO A 132 18.63 -11.99 -15.15
N LYS A 133 18.69 -13.07 -15.95
CA LYS A 133 17.53 -13.57 -16.69
C LYS A 133 16.54 -14.36 -15.82
N ALA A 134 17.02 -15.06 -14.80
CA ALA A 134 16.17 -15.77 -13.84
C ALA A 134 15.37 -14.78 -12.96
N MET A 135 15.89 -13.56 -12.77
CA MET A 135 15.19 -12.48 -12.07
C MET A 135 13.88 -12.06 -12.74
N ALA A 136 13.80 -12.03 -14.08
CA ALA A 136 12.53 -11.74 -14.76
C ALA A 136 11.47 -12.83 -14.51
N ALA A 137 11.89 -14.09 -14.40
CA ALA A 137 10.99 -15.20 -14.09
C ALA A 137 10.53 -15.19 -12.61
N ALA A 138 11.44 -14.90 -11.68
CA ALA A 138 11.12 -14.76 -10.26
C ALA A 138 10.20 -13.56 -9.99
N LEU A 139 10.46 -12.42 -10.65
CA LEU A 139 9.60 -11.25 -10.58
C LEU A 139 8.22 -11.53 -11.17
N ASN A 140 8.13 -12.23 -12.31
CA ASN A 140 6.85 -12.67 -12.88
C ASN A 140 6.09 -13.65 -11.97
N GLN A 141 6.76 -14.60 -11.30
CA GLN A 141 6.12 -15.47 -10.29
C GLN A 141 5.56 -14.67 -9.12
N LEU A 142 6.21 -13.56 -8.79
CA LEU A 142 5.78 -12.61 -7.76
C LEU A 142 4.79 -11.55 -8.28
N GLY A 143 4.40 -11.59 -9.56
CA GLY A 143 3.51 -10.60 -10.17
C GLY A 143 4.12 -9.20 -10.25
N LEU A 144 5.44 -9.09 -10.06
CA LEU A 144 6.21 -7.85 -10.09
C LEU A 144 6.70 -7.56 -11.52
N PRO A 145 6.78 -6.28 -11.92
CA PRO A 145 7.35 -5.91 -13.21
C PRO A 145 8.78 -6.44 -13.36
N SER A 146 9.15 -6.91 -14.56
CA SER A 146 10.49 -7.44 -14.82
C SER A 146 11.63 -6.44 -14.59
N ASN A 147 11.32 -5.15 -14.51
CA ASN A 147 12.25 -4.05 -14.21
C ASN A 147 12.18 -3.54 -12.76
N PHE A 148 11.45 -4.21 -11.86
CA PHE A 148 11.22 -3.77 -10.48
C PHE A 148 12.52 -3.55 -9.69
N VAL A 149 13.52 -4.41 -9.89
CA VAL A 149 14.83 -4.36 -9.19
C VAL A 149 15.83 -3.47 -9.93
N SER A 150 15.57 -3.13 -11.20
CA SER A 150 16.44 -2.30 -12.03
C SER A 150 16.26 -0.81 -11.74
N SER A 151 16.54 -0.38 -10.51
CA SER A 151 16.68 1.05 -10.15
C SER A 151 18.05 1.60 -10.60
N GLY A 152 18.32 1.45 -11.89
CA GLY A 152 19.55 1.87 -12.56
C GLY A 152 19.28 2.83 -13.70
N SER A 153 18.60 3.95 -13.43
CA SER A 153 18.80 5.16 -14.24
C SER A 153 18.73 6.36 -13.32
N PRO A 154 19.84 7.10 -13.14
CA PRO A 154 19.79 8.32 -12.36
C PRO A 154 18.76 9.22 -13.01
N ILE A 155 17.81 9.71 -12.21
CA ILE A 155 16.99 10.86 -12.56
C ILE A 155 17.97 11.93 -13.03
N ARG A 156 18.09 12.08 -14.35
CA ARG A 156 18.93 13.10 -14.97
C ARG A 156 18.29 14.40 -14.53
N ARG A 157 18.85 15.06 -13.51
CA ARG A 157 18.44 16.41 -13.10
C ARG A 157 18.37 17.23 -14.37
N SER A 158 17.16 17.62 -14.76
CA SER A 158 16.98 18.53 -15.87
C SER A 158 17.62 19.85 -15.44
N THR A 159 18.86 20.05 -15.82
CA THR A 159 19.47 21.38 -15.84
C THR A 159 18.86 22.09 -17.04
N GLY A 160 17.58 22.45 -16.91
CA GLY A 160 16.89 23.39 -17.77
C GLY A 160 17.54 24.75 -17.60
N ARG A 161 18.69 24.92 -18.25
CA ARG A 161 19.40 26.18 -18.41
C ARG A 161 18.46 27.13 -19.14
N SER A 162 17.74 27.94 -18.37
CA SER A 162 16.92 29.04 -18.85
C SER A 162 17.72 29.87 -19.85
N LYS A 163 17.33 29.80 -21.12
CA LYS A 163 17.89 30.67 -22.17
C LYS A 163 17.43 32.09 -21.83
N LYS A 164 18.38 32.93 -21.42
CA LYS A 164 18.26 34.39 -21.33
C LYS A 164 17.47 34.92 -22.53
N SER A 165 16.25 35.37 -22.26
CA SER A 165 15.46 36.20 -23.16
C SER A 165 16.21 37.51 -23.42
N LYS A 166 16.72 37.66 -24.64
CA LYS A 166 17.29 38.90 -25.16
C LYS A 166 16.14 39.89 -25.36
N ARG A 167 15.92 40.74 -24.36
CA ARG A 167 14.96 41.85 -24.41
C ARG A 167 15.52 42.94 -25.34
N SER A 168 15.09 42.96 -26.60
CA SER A 168 15.35 44.04 -27.54
C SER A 168 14.59 45.30 -27.09
N ARG A 169 15.31 46.28 -26.55
CA ARG A 169 14.83 47.65 -26.37
C ARG A 169 14.74 48.32 -27.75
N SER A 170 13.52 48.53 -28.24
CA SER A 170 13.24 49.52 -29.28
C SER A 170 12.98 50.86 -28.59
N ARG A 171 13.87 51.84 -28.82
CA ARG A 171 13.68 53.25 -28.47
C ARG A 171 12.64 53.86 -29.42
N LYS A 172 11.76 54.70 -28.89
CA LYS A 172 11.35 55.96 -29.51
C LYS A 172 11.86 57.07 -28.60
#